data_AF-A0A7C6G9E3-F1
#
_entry.id   AF-A0A7C6G9E3-F1
#
_cell.length_a   1.000
_cell.length_b   1.000
_cell.length_c   1.000
_cell.angle_alpha   90.00
_cell.angle_beta   90.00
_cell.angle_gamma   90.00
#
_symmetry.space_group_name_H-M   'P 1'
#
loop_
_entity.id
_entity.type
_entity.pdbx_description
1 polymer ?
#
loop_
_entity_poly.entity_id
_entity_poly.type
_entity_poly.pdbx_seq_one_letter_code
_entity_poly.pdbx_strand_id
1 'polypeptide(L)'
;MKLKFDNIRKSFVHVFGGSVLTENFFLRNMRFILVIVLIMFLFISHRYTVLQKMSEIERLERVLKDARYESLTISSSLTEASRQGEIERRVEEAGLELKVTNEPVYHIGK
;
A
#
# COMPACT_ATOMS: atom_id res chain seq x y z
N MET A 1 12.91 41.63 9.04
CA MET A 1 12.36 40.39 9.63
C MET A 1 13.44 39.40 10.13
N LYS A 2 14.63 39.86 10.58
CA LYS A 2 15.72 38.98 11.07
C LYS A 2 15.77 38.80 12.60
N LEU A 3 15.13 39.70 13.35
CA LEU A 3 15.19 39.74 14.82
C LEU A 3 14.54 38.55 15.55
N LYS A 4 13.55 37.88 14.95
CA LYS A 4 12.85 36.76 15.61
C LYS A 4 13.67 35.46 15.60
N PHE A 5 14.46 35.20 14.55
CA PHE A 5 15.22 33.96 14.41
C PHE A 5 16.42 33.89 15.35
N ASP A 6 17.13 35.01 15.57
CA ASP A 6 18.26 35.04 16.50
C ASP A 6 17.82 34.81 17.96
N ASN A 7 16.65 35.34 18.34
CA ASN A 7 16.09 35.11 19.67
C ASN A 7 15.67 33.65 19.86
N ILE A 8 15.09 33.02 18.83
CA ILE A 8 14.77 31.59 18.84
C ILE A 8 16.06 30.78 18.94
N ARG A 9 17.08 31.07 18.11
CA ARG A 9 18.36 30.35 18.15
C ARG A 9 19.07 30.49 19.50
N LYS A 10 19.10 31.69 20.08
CA LYS A 10 19.64 31.94 21.42
C LYS A 10 18.86 31.18 22.50
N SER A 11 17.52 31.16 22.41
CA SER A 11 16.67 30.40 23.33
C SER A 11 16.91 28.89 23.20
N PHE A 12 17.01 28.37 21.97
CA PHE A 12 17.38 26.98 21.71
C PHE A 12 18.76 26.65 22.29
N VAL A 13 19.79 27.47 22.04
CA VAL A 13 21.13 27.27 22.58
C VAL A 13 21.14 27.36 24.12
N HIS A 14 20.32 28.22 24.72
CA HIS A 14 20.19 28.33 26.17
C HIS A 14 19.50 27.11 26.80
N VAL A 15 18.47 26.57 26.14
CA VAL A 15 17.76 25.35 26.55
C VAL A 15 18.63 24.11 26.39
N PHE A 16 19.30 23.95 25.26
CA PHE A 16 20.19 22.81 24.99
C PHE A 16 21.56 22.93 25.67
N GLY A 17 21.99 24.13 26.05
CA GLY A 17 23.26 24.42 26.74
C GLY A 17 23.25 24.13 28.24
N GLY A 18 22.21 23.50 28.78
CA GLY A 18 22.14 23.07 30.17
C GLY A 18 21.78 24.17 31.18
N SER A 19 21.83 25.45 30.79
CA SER A 19 21.45 26.59 31.64
C SER A 19 20.01 26.48 32.19
N VAL A 20 19.09 25.97 31.37
CA VAL A 20 17.70 25.72 31.75
C VAL A 20 17.55 24.58 32.76
N LEU A 21 18.48 23.62 32.80
CA LEU A 21 18.44 22.50 33.74
C LEU A 21 18.91 22.91 35.14
N THR A 22 19.75 23.95 35.24
CA THR A 22 20.24 24.54 36.49
C THR A 22 19.26 25.49 37.15
N GLU A 23 18.19 25.91 36.45
CA GLU A 23 17.15 26.74 37.04
C GLU A 23 16.33 25.93 38.07
N ASN A 24 16.21 26.48 39.29
CA ASN A 24 15.47 25.86 40.40
C ASN A 24 14.01 25.47 40.06
N PHE A 25 13.42 26.08 39.03
CA PHE A 25 12.08 25.76 38.55
C PHE A 25 12.00 24.41 37.81
N PHE A 26 13.01 24.06 37.02
CA PHE A 26 13.07 22.79 36.29
C PHE A 26 13.34 21.63 37.24
N LEU A 27 14.28 21.81 38.19
CA LEU A 27 14.58 20.81 39.23
C LEU A 27 13.34 20.42 40.06
N ARG A 28 12.50 21.40 40.42
CA ARG A 28 11.27 21.17 41.18
C ARG A 28 10.20 20.42 40.39
N ASN A 29 10.22 20.51 39.06
CA ASN A 29 9.22 19.93 38.16
C ASN A 29 9.78 18.81 37.26
N MET A 30 10.94 18.22 37.60
CA MET A 30 11.63 17.21 36.78
C MET A 30 10.74 16.05 36.33
N ARG A 31 9.79 15.63 37.18
CA ARG A 31 8.82 14.57 36.83
C ARG A 31 7.97 14.94 35.61
N PHE A 32 7.54 16.19 35.50
CA PHE A 32 6.74 16.69 34.38
C PHE A 32 7.55 16.75 33.08
N ILE A 33 8.80 17.21 33.17
CA ILE A 33 9.73 17.27 32.02
C ILE A 33 10.00 15.87 31.49
N LEU A 34 10.21 14.89 32.38
CA LEU A 34 10.43 13.50 31.99
C LEU A 34 9.22 12.92 31.25
N VAL A 35 7.99 13.22 31.71
CA VAL A 35 6.76 12.80 31.01
C VAL A 35 6.67 13.43 29.62
N ILE A 36 6.99 14.71 29.46
CA ILE A 36 6.99 15.38 28.14
C ILE A 36 8.02 14.73 27.21
N VAL A 37 9.23 14.48 27.69
CA VAL A 37 10.28 13.83 26.90
C VAL A 37 9.86 12.42 26.48
N LEU A 38 9.25 11.65 27.38
CA LEU A 38 8.69 10.34 27.07
C LEU A 38 7.62 10.41 25.97
N ILE A 39 6.67 11.35 26.09
CA ILE A 39 5.63 11.57 25.08
C ILE A 39 6.25 11.97 23.74
N MET A 40 7.30 12.80 23.75
CA MET A 40 8.02 13.20 22.55
C MET A 40 8.66 11.99 21.85
N PHE A 41 9.31 11.10 22.60
CA PHE A 41 9.85 9.86 22.05
C PHE A 41 8.76 8.96 21.48
N LEU A 42 7.66 8.76 22.21
CA LEU A 42 6.52 7.97 21.73
C LEU A 42 5.93 8.55 20.43
N PHE A 43 5.84 9.87 20.33
CA PHE A 43 5.32 10.55 19.15
C PHE A 43 6.23 10.35 17.93
N ILE A 44 7.55 10.48 18.12
CA ILE A 44 8.54 10.22 17.06
C ILE A 44 8.42 8.77 16.59
N SER A 45 8.45 7.81 17.50
CA SER A 45 8.31 6.39 17.19
C SER A 45 6.99 6.10 16.44
N HIS A 46 5.88 6.63 16.92
CA HIS A 46 4.57 6.46 16.29
C HIS A 46 4.55 7.00 14.85
N ARG A 47 5.13 8.19 14.62
CA ARG A 47 5.24 8.77 13.28
C ARG A 47 6.02 7.88 12.32
N TYR A 48 7.14 7.32 12.76
CA TYR A 48 7.93 6.40 11.94
C TYR A 48 7.17 5.10 11.63
N THR A 49 6.45 4.53 12.61
CA THR A 49 5.61 3.35 12.39
C THR A 49 4.54 3.61 11.33
N VAL A 50 3.84 4.74 11.41
CA VAL A 50 2.81 5.12 10.43
C VAL A 50 3.43 5.28 9.04
N LEU A 51 4.57 5.96 8.93
CA LEU A 51 5.24 6.17 7.65
C LEU A 51 5.67 4.84 7.00
N GLN A 52 6.22 3.93 7.80
CA GLN A 52 6.61 2.61 7.33
C GLN A 52 5.40 1.80 6.86
N LYS A 53 4.31 1.81 7.64
CA LYS A 53 3.07 1.09 7.31
C LYS A 53 2.41 1.64 6.04
N MET A 54 2.46 2.95 5.83
CA MET A 54 1.93 3.55 4.61
C MET A 54 2.69 3.06 3.37
N SER A 55 4.01 2.99 3.43
CA SER A 55 4.82 2.43 2.33
C SER A 55 4.54 0.94 2.08
N GLU A 56 4.26 0.19 3.15
CA GLU A 56 3.95 -1.23 3.08
C GLU A 56 2.59 -1.46 2.39
N ILE A 57 1.60 -0.63 2.74
CA ILE A 57 0.27 -0.64 2.11
C ILE A 57 0.39 -0.32 0.61
N GLU A 58 1.12 0.73 0.23
CA GLU A 58 1.32 1.07 -1.18
C GLU A 58 1.96 -0.07 -1.98
N ARG A 59 2.93 -0.77 -1.38
CA ARG A 59 3.54 -1.96 -2.00
C ARG A 59 2.52 -3.08 -2.16
N LEU A 60 1.74 -3.35 -1.12
CA LEU A 60 0.74 -4.43 -1.12
C LEU A 60 -0.36 -4.18 -2.15
N GLU A 61 -0.79 -2.92 -2.29
CA GLU A 61 -1.81 -2.52 -3.26
C GLU A 61 -1.32 -2.70 -4.70
N ARG A 62 -0.05 -2.39 -4.99
CA ARG A 62 0.55 -2.65 -6.31
C ARG A 62 0.56 -4.14 -6.65
N VAL A 63 1.03 -4.98 -5.72
CA VAL A 63 1.05 -6.44 -5.92
C VAL A 63 -0.35 -7.00 -6.15
N LEU A 64 -1.35 -6.52 -5.40
CA LEU A 64 -2.73 -6.92 -5.60
C LEU A 64 -3.26 -6.51 -6.99
N LYS A 65 -2.92 -5.31 -7.44
CA LYS A 65 -3.31 -4.81 -8.77
C LYS A 65 -2.70 -5.65 -9.88
N ASP A 66 -1.42 -5.98 -9.78
CA ASP A 66 -0.71 -6.80 -10.76
C ASP A 66 -1.31 -8.21 -10.84
N ALA A 67 -1.56 -8.85 -9.69
CA ALA A 67 -2.21 -10.16 -9.62
C ALA A 67 -3.62 -10.14 -10.24
N ARG A 68 -4.39 -9.05 -10.05
CA ARG A 68 -5.68 -8.88 -10.70
C ARG A 68 -5.56 -8.77 -12.21
N TYR A 69 -4.61 -8.00 -12.73
CA TYR A 69 -4.39 -7.91 -14.17
C TYR A 69 -3.96 -9.24 -14.78
N GLU A 70 -3.10 -9.99 -14.09
CA GLU A 70 -2.71 -11.33 -14.53
C GLU A 70 -3.93 -12.26 -14.60
N SER A 71 -4.75 -12.31 -13.56
CA SER A 71 -5.97 -13.13 -13.55
C SER A 71 -6.96 -12.74 -14.66
N LEU A 72 -7.08 -11.44 -14.95
CA LEU A 72 -7.94 -10.94 -16.02
C LEU A 72 -7.37 -11.29 -17.39
N THR A 73 -6.06 -11.20 -17.57
CA THR A 73 -5.36 -11.57 -18.80
C THR A 73 -5.53 -13.06 -19.09
N ILE A 74 -5.34 -13.92 -18.08
CA ILE A 74 -5.55 -15.37 -18.18
C ILE A 74 -7.02 -15.67 -18.51
N SER A 75 -7.95 -14.98 -17.87
CA SER A 75 -9.39 -15.18 -18.14
C SER A 75 -9.75 -14.73 -19.56
N SER A 76 -9.16 -13.64 -20.05
CA SER A 76 -9.32 -13.15 -21.42
C SER A 76 -8.77 -14.14 -22.45
N SER A 77 -7.55 -14.65 -22.23
CA SER A 77 -6.93 -15.63 -23.13
C SER A 77 -7.69 -16.96 -23.14
N LEU A 78 -8.22 -17.39 -21.98
CA LEU A 78 -9.07 -18.56 -21.89
C LEU A 78 -10.41 -18.36 -22.63
N THR A 79 -11.00 -17.17 -22.50
CA THR A 79 -12.24 -16.81 -23.22
C THR A 79 -12.00 -16.83 -24.73
N GLU A 80 -10.89 -16.26 -25.19
CA GLU A 80 -10.48 -16.27 -26.60
C GLU A 80 -10.24 -17.69 -27.11
N ALA A 81 -9.48 -18.50 -26.38
CA ALA A 81 -9.23 -19.90 -26.72
C ALA A 81 -10.50 -20.77 -26.66
N SER A 82 -11.50 -20.39 -25.86
CA SER A 82 -12.78 -21.08 -25.76
C SER A 82 -13.80 -20.60 -26.80
N ARG A 83 -13.49 -19.59 -27.63
CA ARG A 83 -14.39 -19.19 -28.72
C ARG A 83 -14.51 -20.34 -29.70
N GLN A 84 -15.76 -20.64 -30.06
CA GLN A 84 -16.10 -21.75 -30.96
C GLN A 84 -15.26 -21.76 -32.24
N GLY A 85 -15.07 -20.61 -32.90
CA GLY A 85 -14.26 -20.54 -34.13
C GLY A 85 -12.78 -20.88 -33.92
N GLU A 86 -12.22 -20.65 -32.72
CA GLU A 86 -10.82 -21.00 -32.42
C GLU A 86 -10.69 -22.47 -31.97
N ILE A 87 -11.73 -23.02 -31.36
CA ILE A 87 -11.85 -24.47 -31.13
C ILE A 87 -11.95 -25.21 -32.46
N GLU A 88 -12.81 -24.74 -33.39
CA GLU A 88 -12.96 -25.31 -34.74
C GLU A 88 -11.63 -25.29 -35.51
N ARG A 89 -10.90 -24.16 -35.48
CA ARG A 89 -9.57 -24.04 -36.12
C ARG A 89 -8.56 -25.02 -35.52
N ARG A 90 -8.51 -25.17 -34.19
CA ARG A 90 -7.61 -26.14 -33.52
C ARG A 90 -7.98 -27.60 -33.80
N VAL A 91 -9.26 -27.89 -33.95
CA VAL A 91 -9.77 -29.23 -34.29
C VAL A 91 -9.41 -29.59 -35.73
N GLU A 92 -9.53 -28.65 -36.68
CA GLU A 92 -9.08 -28.82 -38.07
C GLU A 92 -7.55 -28.97 -38.17
N GLU A 93 -6.77 -28.14 -37.49
CA GLU A 93 -5.29 -28.25 -37.45
C GLU A 93 -4.82 -29.58 -36.85
N ALA A 94 -5.55 -30.13 -35.88
CA ALA A 94 -5.27 -31.44 -35.27
C ALA A 94 -5.72 -32.64 -36.13
N GLY A 95 -6.37 -32.40 -37.27
CA GLY A 95 -6.88 -33.46 -38.16
C GLY A 95 -8.02 -34.28 -37.56
N LEU A 96 -8.72 -33.73 -36.55
CA LEU A 96 -9.86 -34.38 -35.94
C LEU A 96 -11.09 -34.10 -36.82
N GLU A 97 -11.73 -35.13 -37.37
CA GLU A 97 -12.93 -35.02 -38.23
C GLU A 97 -14.21 -34.61 -37.44
N LEU A 98 -14.07 -33.76 -36.43
CA LEU A 98 -15.17 -33.28 -35.59
C LEU A 98 -15.76 -32.01 -36.19
N LYS A 99 -17.04 -32.04 -36.54
CA LYS A 99 -17.80 -30.87 -37.01
C LYS A 99 -18.86 -30.47 -35.98
N VAL A 100 -19.08 -29.16 -35.83
CA VAL A 100 -20.19 -28.67 -35.02
C VAL A 100 -21.50 -29.06 -35.68
N THR A 101 -22.35 -29.77 -34.93
CA THR A 101 -23.66 -30.22 -35.40
C THR A 101 -24.62 -29.02 -35.45
N ASN A 102 -25.22 -28.76 -36.61
CA ASN A 102 -26.21 -27.68 -36.81
C ASN A 102 -27.66 -28.14 -36.53
N GLU A 103 -27.84 -29.40 -36.14
CA GLU A 103 -29.14 -30.00 -35.90
C GLU A 103 -29.41 -30.11 -34.39
N PRO A 104 -30.60 -29.72 -33.90
CA PRO A 104 -30.91 -29.77 -32.48
C PRO A 104 -30.95 -31.21 -31.97
N VAL A 105 -30.42 -31.43 -30.76
CA VAL A 105 -30.22 -32.78 -30.19
C VAL A 105 -31.54 -33.54 -30.02
N TYR A 106 -32.67 -32.86 -29.81
CA TYR A 106 -34.00 -33.48 -29.75
C TYR A 106 -35.11 -32.55 -30.26
N HIS A 107 -36.10 -33.13 -30.94
CA HIS A 107 -37.35 -32.47 -31.31
C HIS A 107 -38.45 -32.84 -30.32
N ILE A 108 -39.05 -31.85 -29.64
CA ILE A 108 -40.24 -32.07 -28.81
C ILE A 108 -41.47 -32.02 -29.74
N GLY A 109 -42.09 -33.19 -29.93
CA GLY A 109 -43.36 -33.33 -30.63
C GLY A 109 -44.51 -32.67 -29.85
N LYS A 110 -45.47 -32.12 -30.60
CA LYS A 110 -46.61 -31.34 -30.11
C LYS A 110 -47.65 -32.18 -29.39
#